data_AF-A0A8H2VLU9-F1
#
_entry.id   AF-A0A8H2VLU9-F1
#
_cell.length_a   1.000
_cell.length_b   1.000
_cell.length_c   1.000
_cell.angle_alpha   90.00
_cell.angle_beta   90.00
_cell.angle_gamma   90.00
#
_symmetry.space_group_name_H-M   'P 1'
#
loop_
_entity.id
_entity.type
_entity.pdbx_description
1 polymer ?
#
loop_
_entity_poly.entity_id
_entity_poly.type
_entity_poly.pdbx_seq_one_letter_code
_entity_poly.pdbx_strand_id
1 'polypeptide(L)'
;MSYSTYYSESLTWQEKLDLRCREAQIQPPIFQIVSDKRGGRTAWSSTVFVSGQNIPARYWYDGQNVNTMKEDAAEVAFIRLTGSSPTSPIQGRGGW
;
A
#
# COMPACT_ATOMS: atom_id res chain seq x y z
N MET A 1 -25.54 3.24 -1.39
CA MET A 1 -24.74 2.43 -0.44
C MET A 1 -24.12 3.37 0.57
N SER A 2 -24.58 3.32 1.82
CA SER A 2 -24.18 4.21 2.91
C SER A 2 -22.91 3.67 3.56
N TYR A 3 -21.79 4.38 3.46
CA TYR A 3 -20.60 4.05 4.25
C TYR A 3 -20.86 4.56 5.68
N SER A 4 -21.35 3.67 6.52
CA SER A 4 -21.66 3.98 7.91
C SER A 4 -20.40 4.41 8.66
N THR A 5 -20.55 5.56 9.30
CA THR A 5 -19.76 6.19 10.34
C THR A 5 -19.17 5.22 11.37
N TYR A 6 -17.93 4.77 11.15
CA TYR A 6 -17.08 4.21 12.21
C TYR A 6 -15.74 4.95 12.22
N TYR A 7 -15.79 6.25 12.54
CA TYR A 7 -14.64 6.91 13.17
C TYR A 7 -14.49 6.31 14.59
N SER A 8 -14.01 5.07 14.65
CA SER A 8 -13.39 4.53 15.85
C SER A 8 -12.07 5.30 16.03
N GLU A 9 -11.72 5.67 17.25
CA GLU A 9 -10.64 6.60 17.64
C GLU A 9 -9.20 6.25 17.18
N SER A 10 -9.04 5.34 16.22
CA SER A 10 -7.78 5.10 15.51
C SER A 10 -8.05 4.61 14.08
N LEU A 11 -8.00 5.52 13.10
CA LEU A 11 -8.02 5.16 11.67
C LEU A 11 -6.88 4.16 11.39
N THR A 12 -7.21 3.08 10.69
CA THR A 12 -6.24 2.08 10.22
C THR A 12 -5.25 2.70 9.24
N TRP A 13 -4.07 2.08 9.05
CA TRP A 13 -3.13 2.58 8.06
C TRP A 13 -3.72 2.56 6.65
N GLN A 14 -4.55 1.56 6.34
CA GLN A 14 -5.30 1.48 5.09
C GLN A 14 -6.17 2.72 4.84
N GLU A 15 -6.94 3.15 5.84
CA GLU A 15 -7.81 4.32 5.75
C GLU A 15 -7.02 5.64 5.69
N LYS A 16 -5.98 5.77 6.52
CA LYS A 16 -5.07 6.93 6.48
C LYS A 16 -4.46 7.10 5.09
N LEU A 17 -4.07 5.99 4.46
CA LEU A 17 -3.55 6.00 3.10
C LEU A 17 -4.62 6.43 2.09
N ASP A 18 -5.83 5.89 2.17
CA ASP A 18 -6.94 6.27 1.27
C ASP A 18 -7.26 7.77 1.36
N LEU A 19 -7.40 8.30 2.58
CA LEU A 19 -7.60 9.72 2.82
C LEU A 19 -6.47 10.55 2.22
N ARG A 20 -5.21 10.15 2.45
CA ARG A 20 -4.06 10.85 1.89
C ARG A 20 -4.04 10.85 0.37
N CYS A 21 -4.44 9.73 -0.25
CA CYS A 21 -4.54 9.63 -1.70
C CYS A 21 -5.61 10.57 -2.25
N ARG A 22 -6.77 10.65 -1.58
CA ARG A 22 -7.86 11.56 -1.94
C ARG A 22 -7.45 13.03 -1.80
N GLU A 23 -6.80 13.38 -0.70
CA GLU A 23 -6.27 14.73 -0.46
C GLU A 23 -5.24 15.14 -1.53
N ALA A 24 -4.37 14.22 -1.93
CA ALA A 24 -3.38 14.45 -2.97
C ALA A 24 -3.93 14.32 -4.40
N GLN A 25 -5.24 14.08 -4.57
CA GLN A 25 -5.90 13.82 -5.85
C GLN A 25 -5.24 12.72 -6.71
N ILE A 26 -4.62 11.73 -6.07
CA ILE A 26 -4.04 10.56 -6.73
C ILE A 26 -5.02 9.38 -6.69
N GLN A 27 -4.75 8.37 -7.52
CA GLN A 27 -5.57 7.17 -7.56
C GLN A 27 -5.67 6.48 -6.19
N PRO A 28 -6.83 5.88 -5.86
CA PRO A 28 -7.00 5.16 -4.60
C PRO A 28 -5.99 4.01 -4.50
N PRO A 29 -5.50 3.71 -3.29
CA PRO A 29 -4.48 2.69 -3.10
C PRO A 29 -5.04 1.30 -3.42
N ILE A 30 -4.36 0.55 -4.30
CA ILE A 30 -4.78 -0.80 -4.68
C ILE A 30 -3.92 -1.82 -3.93
N PHE A 31 -4.55 -2.63 -3.09
CA PHE A 31 -3.88 -3.69 -2.33
C PHE A 31 -3.90 -5.01 -3.10
N GLN A 32 -2.73 -5.52 -3.43
CA GLN A 32 -2.55 -6.81 -4.09
C GLN A 32 -1.85 -7.78 -3.14
N ILE A 33 -2.51 -8.91 -2.86
CA ILE A 33 -1.92 -9.97 -2.05
C ILE A 33 -1.11 -10.89 -2.96
N VAL A 34 0.11 -11.17 -2.56
CA VAL A 34 1.07 -12.00 -3.28
C VAL A 34 1.37 -13.22 -2.43
N SER A 35 1.28 -14.41 -3.01
CA SER A 35 1.65 -15.67 -2.36
C SER A 35 2.79 -16.35 -3.13
N ASP A 36 3.78 -16.83 -2.40
CA ASP A 36 4.99 -17.47 -2.92
C ASP A 36 5.15 -18.86 -2.29
N LYS A 37 5.17 -19.91 -3.12
CA LYS A 37 5.27 -21.30 -2.65
C LYS A 37 6.73 -21.72 -2.56
N ARG A 38 7.24 -21.85 -1.33
CA ARG A 38 8.61 -22.28 -1.03
C ARG A 38 8.61 -23.69 -0.44
N GLY A 39 8.60 -24.70 -1.31
CA GLY A 39 8.95 -26.09 -0.95
C GLY A 39 8.20 -26.69 0.24
N GLY A 40 6.94 -26.30 0.48
CA GLY A 40 6.10 -26.79 1.58
C GLY A 40 5.50 -25.71 2.48
N ARG A 41 6.01 -24.48 2.42
CA ARG A 41 5.42 -23.29 3.08
C ARG A 41 4.95 -22.28 2.05
N THR A 42 3.87 -21.58 2.33
CA THR A 42 3.39 -20.46 1.49
C THR A 42 3.73 -19.17 2.22
N ALA A 43 4.63 -18.40 1.65
CA ALA A 43 4.94 -17.06 2.09
C ALA A 43 3.89 -16.11 1.51
N TRP A 44 3.35 -15.22 2.33
CA TRP A 44 2.33 -14.25 1.95
C TRP A 44 2.85 -12.83 2.15
N SER A 45 2.59 -11.94 1.20
CA SER A 45 2.94 -10.53 1.26
C SER A 45 1.81 -9.69 0.67
N SER A 46 1.80 -8.38 0.96
CA SER A 46 0.85 -7.42 0.39
C SER A 46 1.62 -6.33 -0.33
N THR A 47 1.21 -5.96 -1.53
CA THR A 47 1.77 -4.85 -2.29
C THR A 47 0.70 -3.80 -2.49
N VAL A 48 1.02 -2.54 -2.21
CA VAL A 48 0.13 -1.40 -2.40
C VAL A 48 0.56 -0.62 -3.61
N PHE A 49 -0.34 -0.43 -4.57
CA PHE A 49 -0.12 0.46 -5.69
C PHE A 49 -0.70 1.84 -5.37
N VAL A 50 0.15 2.86 -5.37
CA VAL A 50 -0.23 4.23 -5.05
C VAL A 50 0.63 5.23 -5.81
N SER A 51 0.03 6.31 -6.31
CA SER A 51 0.74 7.35 -7.09
C SER A 51 1.57 6.81 -8.27
N GLY A 52 1.14 5.71 -8.91
CA GLY A 52 1.91 5.07 -9.98
C GLY A 52 3.10 4.22 -9.54
N GLN A 53 3.27 3.99 -8.22
CA GLN A 53 4.33 3.16 -7.67
C GLN A 53 3.77 1.94 -6.92
N ASN A 54 4.40 0.78 -7.11
CA ASN A 54 4.14 -0.41 -6.33
C ASN A 54 5.04 -0.44 -5.10
N ILE A 55 4.43 -0.50 -3.92
CA ILE A 55 5.10 -0.51 -2.62
C ILE A 55 4.80 -1.87 -1.97
N PRO A 56 5.74 -2.83 -2.01
CA PRO A 56 5.57 -4.10 -1.32
C PRO A 56 5.66 -3.92 0.19
N ALA A 57 5.00 -4.81 0.94
CA ALA A 57 5.18 -4.97 2.38
C ALA A 57 6.63 -5.31 2.68
N ARG A 58 7.09 -4.94 3.87
CA ARG A 58 8.50 -5.11 4.23
C ARG A 58 8.89 -6.57 4.40
N TYR A 59 7.93 -7.40 4.82
CA TYR A 59 8.18 -8.80 5.11
C TYR A 59 7.21 -9.73 4.38
N TRP A 60 7.65 -10.98 4.25
CA TRP A 60 6.83 -12.11 3.88
C TRP A 60 6.45 -12.84 5.16
N TYR A 61 5.16 -13.13 5.33
CA TYR A 61 4.64 -13.80 6.52
C TYR A 61 4.27 -15.24 6.19
N ASP A 62 4.50 -16.13 7.15
CA ASP A 62 4.11 -17.54 7.07
C ASP A 62 2.65 -17.65 7.55
N GLY A 63 1.71 -17.63 6.61
CA GLY A 63 0.26 -17.70 6.87
C GLY A 63 -0.55 -16.52 6.33
N GLN A 64 -1.87 -16.71 6.24
CA GLN A 64 -2.81 -15.76 5.61
C GLN A 64 -3.18 -14.59 6.54
N ASN A 65 -2.19 -13.96 7.19
CA ASN A 65 -2.38 -12.75 7.99
C ASN A 65 -2.45 -11.50 7.12
N VAL A 66 -3.39 -11.52 6.17
CA VAL A 66 -3.57 -10.50 5.14
C VAL A 66 -3.78 -9.11 5.74
N ASN A 67 -4.48 -9.02 6.88
CA ASN A 67 -4.72 -7.73 7.53
C ASN A 67 -3.42 -7.09 8.02
N THR A 68 -2.56 -7.85 8.70
CA THR A 68 -1.25 -7.39 9.18
C THR A 68 -0.35 -6.95 8.03
N MET A 69 -0.35 -7.70 6.92
CA MET A 69 0.43 -7.34 5.73
C MET A 69 -0.08 -6.06 5.07
N LYS A 70 -1.40 -5.88 5.00
CA LYS A 70 -2.02 -4.68 4.43
C LYS A 70 -1.73 -3.46 5.28
N GLU A 71 -1.79 -3.59 6.61
CA GLU A 71 -1.41 -2.51 7.52
C GLU A 71 0.07 -2.10 7.36
N ASP A 72 1.00 -3.06 7.31
CA ASP A 72 2.44 -2.77 7.11
C ASP A 72 2.69 -2.12 5.74
N ALA A 73 2.09 -2.65 4.67
CA ALA A 73 2.23 -2.07 3.35
C ALA A 73 1.59 -0.67 3.25
N ALA A 74 0.47 -0.45 3.93
CA ALA A 74 -0.19 0.85 3.98
C ALA A 74 0.62 1.88 4.76
N GLU A 75 1.24 1.49 5.88
CA GLU A 75 2.14 2.35 6.64
C GLU A 75 3.32 2.79 5.79
N VAL A 76 4.01 1.85 5.14
CA VAL A 76 5.14 2.17 4.25
C VAL A 76 4.69 3.09 3.11
N ALA A 77 3.53 2.81 2.52
CA ALA A 77 2.96 3.65 1.46
C ALA A 77 2.62 5.06 1.97
N PHE A 78 2.06 5.18 3.17
CA PHE A 78 1.70 6.46 3.76
C PHE A 78 2.94 7.28 4.10
N ILE A 79 3.96 6.66 4.69
CA ILE A 79 5.26 7.29 4.94
C ILE A 79 5.91 7.72 3.62
N ARG A 80 5.82 6.92 2.55
CA ARG A 80 6.30 7.36 1.24
C ARG A 80 5.51 8.54 0.70
N LEU A 81 4.19 8.57 0.82
CA LEU A 81 3.39 9.71 0.34
C LEU A 81 3.57 11.00 1.17
N THR A 82 3.85 10.87 2.47
CA THR A 82 4.05 12.01 3.37
C THR A 82 5.49 12.50 3.39
N GLY A 83 6.45 11.58 3.32
CA GLY A 83 7.89 11.86 3.28
C GLY A 83 8.45 12.15 1.89
N SER A 84 7.80 11.71 0.82
CA SER A 84 8.17 12.11 -0.54
C SER A 84 7.49 13.44 -0.85
N SER A 85 8.23 14.52 -0.64
CA SER A 85 7.99 15.77 -1.36
C SER A 85 7.99 15.45 -2.87
N PRO A 86 7.07 16.04 -3.67
CA PRO A 86 6.92 15.70 -5.08
C PRO A 86 8.10 16.26 -5.89
N THR A 87 9.21 15.54 -5.93
CA THR A 87 10.17 15.70 -7.02
C THR A 87 9.71 14.80 -8.17
N SER A 88 9.03 15.45 -9.10
CA SER A 88 8.41 15.00 -10.35
C SER A 88 9.03 13.77 -11.03
N PRO A 89 8.21 12.96 -11.73
CA PRO A 89 8.69 11.85 -12.56
C PRO A 89 9.29 12.40 -13.86
N ILE A 90 10.62 12.42 -13.96
CA ILE A 90 11.32 12.35 -15.25
C ILE A 90 12.18 11.09 -15.22
N GLN A 91 11.56 9.96 -15.53
CA GLN A 91 12.28 8.93 -16.27
C GLN A 91 11.84 9.07 -17.71
N GLY A 92 12.54 9.98 -18.38
CA GLY A 92 12.40 10.20 -19.81
C GLY A 92 12.60 8.88 -20.55
N ARG A 93 11.67 8.62 -21.46
CA ARG A 93 11.95 7.88 -22.69
C ARG A 93 13.24 8.46 -23.29
N GLY A 94 14.28 7.64 -23.46
CA GLY A 94 15.48 8.11 -24.14
C GLY A 94 16.66 7.12 -24.19
N GLY A 95 16.80 6.46 -25.35
CA GLY A 95 18.07 5.96 -25.91
C GLY A 95 18.47 4.53 -25.51
N TRP A 96 18.98 3.67 -26.39
CA TRP A 96 19.43 3.75 -27.79
C TRP A 96 19.03 2.45 -28.50
#